data_AF-A0A540WHB5-F1
#
_entry.id   AF-A0A540WHB5-F1
#
_cell.length_a   1.000
_cell.length_b   1.000
_cell.length_c   1.000
_cell.angle_alpha   90.00
_cell.angle_beta   90.00
_cell.angle_gamma   90.00
#
_symmetry.space_group_name_H-M   'P 1'
#
loop_
_entity.id
_entity.type
_entity.pdbx_description
1 polymer ?
#
loop_
_entity_poly.entity_id
_entity_poly.type
_entity_poly.pdbx_seq_one_letter_code
_entity_poly.pdbx_strand_id
1 'polypeptide(L)'
;MFNMFSGGALSRASIFALGIMPYISASIIVQLLTVVYQPLAELKKEGESGRRKISQYTRYGTLVLAIFQSIGIATGLPNMPGMQGLVINPGFAFYFTAVVSLVTGTMFLMWLGEQITERGIGNGISIIIFAGIVAGLPPAIAHTIEQAREGDLHFLLLLLVAVLG
;
A
#
# COMPACT_ATOMS: atom_id res chain seq x y z
N MET A 1 -6.86 6.56 6.40
CA MET A 1 -5.90 5.45 6.63
C MET A 1 -5.17 5.00 5.36
N PHE A 2 -5.83 4.70 4.22
CA PHE A 2 -5.15 4.30 2.97
C PHE A 2 -4.09 5.29 2.45
N ASN A 3 -4.32 6.60 2.57
CA ASN A 3 -3.33 7.62 2.21
C ASN A 3 -2.08 7.61 3.10
N MET A 4 -2.19 7.15 4.35
CA MET A 4 -1.06 7.12 5.29
C MET A 4 -0.08 5.98 4.94
N PHE A 5 -0.61 4.81 4.56
CA PHE A 5 0.22 3.66 4.16
C PHE A 5 0.77 3.77 2.72
N SER A 6 0.20 4.65 1.90
CA SER A 6 0.67 4.93 0.54
C SER A 6 1.48 6.23 0.42
N GLY A 7 1.76 6.93 1.53
CA GLY A 7 2.48 8.21 1.52
C GLY A 7 1.77 9.31 0.70
N GLY A 8 0.43 9.30 0.67
CA GLY A 8 -0.38 10.20 -0.13
C GLY A 8 -0.41 9.88 -1.63
N ALA A 9 0.04 8.70 -2.05
CA ALA A 9 0.06 8.32 -3.46
C ALA A 9 -1.35 8.26 -4.08
N LEU A 10 -2.35 7.82 -3.32
CA LEU A 10 -3.73 7.78 -3.77
C LEU A 10 -4.34 9.18 -3.92
N SER A 11 -4.03 10.14 -3.04
CA SER A 11 -4.49 11.54 -3.19
C SER A 11 -3.81 12.29 -4.34
N ARG A 12 -2.74 11.74 -4.93
CA ARG A 12 -2.06 12.29 -6.11
C ARG A 12 -2.31 11.48 -7.39
N ALA A 13 -3.21 10.50 -7.36
CA ALA A 13 -3.45 9.57 -8.47
C ALA A 13 -2.14 8.95 -9.03
N SER A 14 -1.22 8.60 -8.12
CA SER A 14 0.08 8.03 -8.48
C SER A 14 -0.06 6.58 -8.95
N ILE A 15 0.90 6.14 -9.77
CA ILE A 15 1.08 4.73 -10.17
C ILE A 15 1.23 3.82 -8.94
N PHE A 16 1.68 4.36 -7.81
CA PHE A 16 1.82 3.66 -6.52
C PHE A 16 0.60 3.80 -5.60
N ALA A 17 -0.58 4.19 -6.09
CA ALA A 17 -1.75 4.44 -5.25
C ALA A 17 -2.21 3.24 -4.41
N LEU A 18 -2.05 2.01 -4.92
CA LEU A 18 -2.29 0.77 -4.17
C LEU A 18 -1.18 0.46 -3.15
N GLY A 19 0.01 1.04 -3.34
CA GLY A 19 1.21 0.75 -2.56
C GLY A 19 1.53 -0.74 -2.54
N ILE A 20 1.93 -1.20 -1.35
CA ILE A 20 2.28 -2.61 -1.07
C ILE A 20 1.10 -3.40 -0.45
N MET A 21 -0.09 -2.78 -0.34
CA MET A 21 -1.26 -3.38 0.33
C MET A 21 -1.72 -4.71 -0.29
N PRO A 22 -1.80 -4.88 -1.63
CA PRO A 22 -2.18 -6.16 -2.23
C PRO A 22 -1.23 -7.30 -1.81
N TYR A 23 0.05 -7.00 -1.60
CA TYR A 23 1.04 -7.96 -1.14
C TYR A 23 0.83 -8.34 0.33
N ILE A 24 0.59 -7.35 1.19
CA ILE A 24 0.29 -7.61 2.61
C ILE A 24 -0.92 -8.54 2.71
N SER A 25 -2.01 -8.22 2.01
CA SER A 25 -3.21 -9.05 2.00
C SER A 25 -2.93 -10.47 1.50
N ALA A 26 -2.21 -10.61 0.38
CA ALA A 26 -1.83 -11.93 -0.14
C ALA A 26 -1.00 -12.74 0.86
N SER A 27 -0.04 -12.10 1.53
CA SER A 27 0.83 -12.77 2.50
C SER A 27 0.05 -13.28 3.72
N ILE A 28 -0.93 -12.50 4.20
CA ILE A 28 -1.81 -12.90 5.30
C ILE A 28 -2.69 -14.07 4.89
N ILE A 29 -3.28 -14.01 3.68
CA ILE A 29 -4.10 -15.10 3.15
C ILE A 29 -3.28 -16.39 3.06
N VAL A 30 -2.08 -16.34 2.48
CA VAL A 30 -1.20 -17.52 2.37
C VAL A 30 -0.76 -18.01 3.75
N GLN A 31 -0.46 -17.13 4.70
CA GLN A 31 -0.14 -17.51 6.08
C GLN A 31 -1.29 -18.23 6.76
N LEU A 32 -2.52 -17.73 6.63
CA LEU A 32 -3.71 -18.37 7.17
C LEU A 32 -3.99 -19.72 6.48
N LEU A 33 -3.88 -19.77 5.15
CA LEU A 33 -4.01 -21.02 4.41
C LEU A 33 -2.96 -22.05 4.84
N THR A 34 -1.75 -21.62 5.19
CA THR A 34 -0.71 -22.52 5.69
C THR A 34 -1.06 -23.14 7.06
N VAL A 35 -1.91 -22.49 7.85
CA VAL A 35 -2.39 -23.03 9.14
C VAL A 35 -3.55 -24.00 8.93
N VAL A 36 -4.44 -23.71 7.98
CA VAL A 36 -5.68 -24.48 7.74
C VAL A 36 -5.47 -25.65 6.79
N TYR A 37 -4.56 -25.53 5.82
CA TYR A 37 -4.36 -26.51 4.74
C TYR A 37 -3.04 -27.29 4.93
N GLN A 38 -3.17 -28.59 5.24
CA GLN A 38 -2.05 -29.47 5.58
C GLN A 38 -0.91 -29.49 4.55
N PRO A 39 -1.15 -29.57 3.23
CA PRO A 39 -0.04 -29.58 2.26
C PRO A 39 0.79 -28.29 2.26
N LEU A 40 0.18 -27.12 2.52
CA LEU A 40 0.95 -25.89 2.67
C LEU A 40 1.73 -25.89 4.00
N ALA A 41 1.18 -26.48 5.06
CA ALA A 41 1.87 -26.64 6.34
C ALA A 41 3.11 -27.54 6.21
N GLU A 42 3.02 -28.61 5.43
CA GLU A 42 4.13 -29.50 5.10
C GLU A 42 5.19 -28.77 4.26
N LEU A 43 4.79 -28.03 3.23
CA LEU A 43 5.68 -27.16 2.47
C LEU A 43 6.46 -26.20 3.39
N LYS A 44 5.82 -25.61 4.40
CA LYS A 44 6.53 -24.74 5.36
C LYS A 44 7.60 -25.49 6.17
N LYS A 45 7.44 -26.80 6.40
CA LYS A 45 8.40 -27.66 7.11
C LYS A 45 9.61 -28.05 6.25
N GLU A 46 9.54 -27.92 4.92
CA GLU A 46 10.66 -28.19 4.00
C GLU A 46 11.81 -27.16 4.10
N GLY A 47 11.72 -26.16 4.98
CA GLY A 47 12.79 -25.18 5.19
C GLY A 47 12.84 -24.10 4.09
N GLU A 48 14.02 -23.89 3.48
CA GLU A 48 14.21 -22.83 2.47
C GLU A 48 13.44 -23.08 1.18
N SER A 49 13.44 -24.31 0.66
CA SER A 49 12.74 -24.68 -0.58
C SER A 49 11.22 -24.42 -0.45
N GLY A 50 10.67 -24.81 0.69
CA GLY A 50 9.30 -24.57 1.09
C GLY A 50 8.94 -23.09 1.18
N ARG A 51 9.78 -22.31 1.88
CA ARG A 51 9.61 -20.85 1.98
C ARG A 51 9.61 -20.17 0.61
N ARG A 52 10.45 -20.61 -0.33
CA ARG A 52 10.46 -20.09 -1.71
C ARG A 52 9.16 -20.38 -2.44
N LYS A 53 8.61 -21.59 -2.33
CA LYS A 53 7.29 -21.92 -2.94
C LYS A 53 6.15 -21.10 -2.34
N ILE A 54 6.14 -20.92 -1.01
CA ILE A 54 5.14 -20.08 -0.32
C ILE A 54 5.24 -18.60 -0.78
N SER A 55 6.46 -18.09 -0.96
CA SER A 55 6.68 -16.76 -1.53
C SER A 55 6.11 -16.66 -2.96
N GLN A 56 6.31 -17.66 -3.82
CA GLN A 56 5.71 -17.68 -5.16
C GLN A 56 4.17 -17.64 -5.12
N TYR A 57 3.54 -18.43 -4.25
CA TYR A 57 2.07 -18.34 -4.07
C TYR A 57 1.62 -16.96 -3.61
N THR A 58 2.39 -16.34 -2.71
CA THR A 58 2.12 -14.95 -2.27
C THR A 58 2.22 -13.97 -3.43
N ARG A 59 3.21 -14.11 -4.33
CA ARG A 59 3.34 -13.26 -5.53
C ARG A 59 2.16 -13.40 -6.48
N TYR A 60 1.72 -14.64 -6.74
CA TYR A 60 0.54 -14.88 -7.57
C TYR A 60 -0.73 -14.32 -6.93
N GLY A 61 -0.91 -14.54 -5.62
CA GLY A 61 -2.01 -13.94 -4.88
C GLY A 61 -1.99 -12.41 -4.92
N THR A 62 -0.81 -11.81 -4.82
CA THR A 62 -0.61 -10.36 -4.92
C THR A 62 -1.05 -9.83 -6.27
N LEU A 63 -0.65 -10.47 -7.37
CA LEU A 63 -1.03 -10.08 -8.73
C LEU A 63 -2.55 -10.12 -8.91
N VAL A 64 -3.19 -11.23 -8.49
CA VAL A 64 -4.64 -11.40 -8.58
C VAL A 64 -5.35 -10.32 -7.77
N LEU A 65 -4.97 -10.11 -6.51
CA LEU A 65 -5.57 -9.08 -5.66
C LEU A 65 -5.35 -7.66 -6.21
N ALA A 66 -4.16 -7.37 -6.73
CA ALA A 66 -3.85 -6.06 -7.32
C ALA A 66 -4.75 -5.78 -8.53
N ILE A 67 -5.04 -6.79 -9.37
CA ILE A 67 -5.97 -6.65 -10.49
C ILE A 67 -7.38 -6.31 -9.98
N PHE A 68 -7.90 -7.08 -9.02
CA PHE A 68 -9.24 -6.81 -8.49
C PHE A 68 -9.35 -5.45 -7.78
N GLN A 69 -8.35 -5.09 -6.96
CA GLN A 69 -8.33 -3.82 -6.25
C GLN A 69 -8.12 -2.62 -7.18
N SER A 70 -7.27 -2.75 -8.20
CA SER A 70 -7.05 -1.68 -9.20
C SER A 70 -8.30 -1.39 -10.02
N ILE A 71 -9.11 -2.39 -10.36
CA ILE A 71 -10.41 -2.18 -11.03
C ILE A 71 -11.33 -1.35 -10.13
N GLY A 72 -11.45 -1.71 -8.85
CA GLY A 72 -12.26 -0.96 -7.90
C GLY A 72 -11.81 0.49 -7.70
N ILE A 73 -10.50 0.73 -7.66
CA ILE A 73 -9.95 2.09 -7.57
C ILE A 73 -10.15 2.85 -8.89
N ALA A 74 -9.91 2.21 -10.05
CA ALA A 74 -10.04 2.86 -11.35
C ALA A 74 -11.48 3.31 -11.62
N THR A 75 -12.49 2.51 -11.21
CA THR A 75 -13.92 2.88 -11.31
C THR A 75 -14.35 3.91 -10.26
N GLY A 76 -13.72 3.91 -9.09
CA GLY A 76 -13.96 4.90 -8.04
C GLY A 76 -13.31 6.26 -8.28
N LEU A 77 -12.16 6.31 -8.97
CA LEU A 77 -11.35 7.52 -9.15
C LEU A 77 -12.12 8.73 -9.75
N PRO A 78 -12.92 8.57 -10.83
CA PRO A 78 -13.68 9.67 -11.42
C PRO A 78 -14.74 10.25 -10.49
N ASN A 79 -15.24 9.44 -9.56
CA ASN A 79 -16.32 9.78 -8.63
C ASN A 79 -15.80 10.23 -7.26
N MET A 80 -14.47 10.23 -7.06
CA MET A 80 -13.87 10.52 -5.77
C MET A 80 -13.89 12.03 -5.47
N PRO A 81 -14.36 12.47 -4.29
CA PRO A 81 -14.35 13.88 -3.91
C PRO A 81 -12.93 14.46 -3.96
N GLY A 82 -12.75 15.59 -4.65
CA GLY A 82 -11.43 16.23 -4.85
C GLY A 82 -10.62 15.73 -6.06
N MET A 83 -11.09 14.71 -6.78
CA MET A 83 -10.51 14.25 -8.07
C MET A 83 -11.48 14.37 -9.25
N GLN A 84 -12.63 15.02 -9.03
CA GLN A 84 -13.62 15.32 -10.06
C GLN A 84 -12.96 16.21 -11.13
N GLY A 85 -12.86 15.70 -12.35
CA GLY A 85 -12.19 16.37 -13.48
C GLY A 85 -10.78 15.87 -13.81
N LEU A 86 -10.19 14.97 -12.99
CA LEU A 86 -8.88 14.37 -13.28
C LEU A 86 -8.93 13.39 -14.47
N VAL A 87 -10.11 12.84 -14.74
CA VAL A 87 -10.37 11.92 -15.84
C VAL A 87 -11.15 12.64 -16.93
N ILE A 88 -10.43 13.08 -17.97
CA ILE A 88 -10.99 13.86 -19.09
C ILE A 88 -11.96 13.01 -19.93
N ASN A 89 -11.69 11.71 -20.08
CA ASN A 89 -12.57 10.78 -20.79
C ASN A 89 -12.60 9.42 -20.09
N PRO A 90 -13.65 9.09 -19.31
CA PRO A 90 -13.80 7.82 -18.61
C PRO A 90 -14.23 6.69 -19.57
N GLY A 91 -13.41 6.44 -20.60
CA GLY A 91 -13.61 5.36 -21.56
C GLY A 91 -12.90 4.06 -21.17
N PHE A 92 -13.14 2.99 -21.93
CA PHE A 92 -12.47 1.69 -21.74
C PHE A 92 -10.93 1.81 -21.74
N ALA A 93 -10.38 2.68 -22.60
CA ALA A 93 -8.94 2.94 -22.66
C ALA A 93 -8.38 3.53 -21.35
N PHE A 94 -9.13 4.40 -20.66
CA PHE A 94 -8.73 4.94 -19.36
C PHE A 94 -8.71 3.84 -18.30
N TYR A 95 -9.78 3.07 -18.18
CA TYR A 95 -9.86 2.00 -17.18
C TYR A 95 -8.78 0.94 -17.38
N PHE A 96 -8.53 0.52 -18.62
CA PHE A 96 -7.46 -0.42 -18.94
C PHE A 96 -6.09 0.13 -18.55
N THR A 97 -5.79 1.37 -18.96
CA THR A 97 -4.49 2.00 -18.66
C THR A 97 -4.29 2.23 -17.17
N ALA A 98 -5.33 2.65 -16.45
CA ALA A 98 -5.30 2.85 -15.00
C ALA A 98 -5.06 1.53 -14.27
N VAL A 99 -5.80 0.47 -14.62
CA VAL A 99 -5.64 -0.87 -14.04
C VAL A 99 -4.22 -1.40 -14.26
N VAL A 100 -3.73 -1.37 -15.50
CA VAL A 100 -2.38 -1.84 -15.83
C VAL A 100 -1.33 -1.03 -15.06
N SER A 101 -1.44 0.30 -15.04
CA SER A 101 -0.48 1.16 -14.34
C SER A 101 -0.43 0.86 -12.84
N LEU A 102 -1.59 0.73 -12.19
CA LEU A 102 -1.71 0.44 -10.77
C LEU A 102 -1.15 -0.96 -10.43
N VAL A 103 -1.48 -1.97 -11.24
CA VAL A 103 -0.97 -3.33 -11.07
C VAL A 103 0.55 -3.35 -11.24
N THR A 104 1.07 -2.74 -12.31
CA THR A 104 2.52 -2.65 -12.54
C THR A 104 3.23 -1.93 -11.40
N GLY A 105 2.67 -0.83 -10.89
CA GLY A 105 3.20 -0.10 -9.75
C GLY A 105 3.32 -0.95 -8.49
N THR A 106 2.27 -1.70 -8.13
CA THR A 106 2.32 -2.62 -6.99
C THR A 106 3.31 -3.76 -7.20
N MET A 107 3.33 -4.38 -8.39
CA MET A 107 4.25 -5.47 -8.70
C MET A 107 5.71 -5.00 -8.64
N PHE A 108 5.99 -3.78 -9.10
CA PHE A 108 7.28 -3.14 -8.99
C PHE A 108 7.69 -2.92 -7.52
N LEU A 109 6.79 -2.39 -6.69
CA LEU A 109 7.07 -2.16 -5.26
C LEU A 109 7.35 -3.47 -4.51
N MET A 110 6.58 -4.53 -4.81
CA MET A 110 6.83 -5.85 -4.25
C MET A 110 8.22 -6.36 -4.66
N TRP A 111 8.55 -6.32 -5.95
CA TRP A 111 9.85 -6.75 -6.44
C TRP A 111 10.99 -5.96 -5.78
N LEU A 112 10.83 -4.64 -5.65
CA LEU A 112 11.79 -3.77 -4.98
C LEU A 112 11.94 -4.15 -3.50
N GLY A 113 10.84 -4.45 -2.81
CA GLY A 113 10.87 -4.93 -1.43
C GLY A 113 11.58 -6.28 -1.26
N GLU A 114 11.39 -7.21 -2.19
CA GLU A 114 12.12 -8.48 -2.22
C GLU A 114 13.63 -8.23 -2.46
N GLN A 115 14.00 -7.35 -3.39
CA GLN A 115 15.41 -7.01 -3.64
C GLN A 115 16.09 -6.33 -2.45
N ILE A 116 15.38 -5.45 -1.73
CA ILE A 116 15.90 -4.86 -0.48
C ILE A 116 16.11 -5.95 0.57
N THR A 117 15.22 -6.94 0.65
CA THR A 117 15.34 -8.05 1.61
C THR A 117 16.53 -8.94 1.29
N GLU A 118 16.78 -9.23 0.01
CA GLU A 118 17.90 -10.09 -0.42
C GLU A 118 19.27 -9.42 -0.26
N ARG A 119 19.37 -8.11 -0.45
CA ARG A 119 20.66 -7.38 -0.50
C ARG A 119 20.92 -6.43 0.66
N GLY A 120 19.90 -6.15 1.47
CA GLY A 120 19.93 -5.17 2.55
C GLY A 120 19.83 -5.78 3.95
N ILE A 121 19.58 -4.92 4.93
CA ILE A 121 19.39 -5.32 6.34
C ILE A 121 17.89 -5.31 6.65
N GLY A 122 17.35 -6.45 7.05
CA GLY A 122 15.97 -6.58 7.52
C GLY A 122 14.94 -6.95 6.44
N ASN A 123 13.68 -6.58 6.66
CA ASN A 123 12.58 -6.88 5.74
C ASN A 123 12.29 -5.66 4.85
N GLY A 124 12.59 -5.78 3.56
CA GLY A 124 12.45 -4.69 2.59
C GLY A 124 11.01 -4.20 2.42
N ILE A 125 10.01 -5.07 2.58
CA ILE A 125 8.60 -4.66 2.57
C ILE A 125 8.29 -3.77 3.78
N SER A 126 8.81 -4.09 4.96
CA SER A 126 8.66 -3.24 6.15
C SER A 126 9.32 -1.87 5.97
N ILE A 127 10.47 -1.82 5.31
CA ILE A 127 11.17 -0.56 5.00
C ILE A 127 10.34 0.30 4.03
N ILE A 128 9.72 -0.30 3.02
CA ILE A 128 8.82 0.43 2.09
C ILE A 128 7.63 1.04 2.84
N ILE A 129 6.99 0.27 3.73
CA ILE A 129 5.87 0.77 4.54
C ILE A 129 6.33 1.92 5.44
N PHE A 130 7.46 1.74 6.13
CA PHE A 130 8.04 2.75 7.01
C PHE A 130 8.34 4.05 6.25
N ALA A 131 8.99 3.95 5.09
CA ALA A 131 9.26 5.11 4.24
C ALA A 131 7.98 5.83 3.80
N GLY A 132 6.92 5.08 3.47
CA GLY A 132 5.61 5.63 3.12
C GLY A 132 4.95 6.40 4.27
N ILE A 133 5.00 5.87 5.49
CA ILE A 133 4.46 6.54 6.69
C ILE A 133 5.27 7.80 7.01
N VAL A 134 6.59 7.68 7.04
CA VAL A 134 7.49 8.81 7.34
C VAL A 134 7.36 9.92 6.31
N ALA A 135 7.16 9.60 5.03
CA ALA A 135 6.90 10.61 3.99
C ALA A 135 5.61 11.42 4.22
N GLY A 136 4.63 10.87 4.96
CA GLY A 136 3.38 11.55 5.31
C GLY A 136 3.47 12.44 6.56
N LEU A 137 4.49 12.28 7.42
CA LEU A 137 4.61 13.01 8.68
C LEU A 137 4.96 14.50 8.51
N PRO A 138 5.95 14.91 7.66
CA PRO A 138 6.32 16.32 7.54
C PRO A 138 5.17 17.24 7.09
N PRO A 139 4.38 16.89 6.06
CA PRO A 139 3.22 17.70 5.67
C PRO A 139 2.15 17.77 6.75
N ALA A 140 1.92 16.67 7.50
CA ALA A 140 0.95 16.64 8.59
C ALA A 140 1.37 17.61 9.71
N ILE A 141 2.64 17.59 10.11
CA ILE A 141 3.19 18.51 11.12
C ILE A 141 3.10 19.95 10.64
N ALA A 142 3.45 20.23 9.38
CA ALA A 142 3.35 21.57 8.80
C ALA A 142 1.91 22.10 8.84
N HIS A 143 0.93 21.29 8.42
CA HIS A 143 -0.48 21.64 8.51
C HIS A 143 -0.95 21.88 9.95
N THR A 144 -0.54 21.06 10.91
CA THR A 144 -0.88 21.26 12.33
C THR A 144 -0.30 22.57 12.87
N ILE A 145 0.92 22.94 12.49
CA ILE A 145 1.54 24.21 12.90
C ILE A 145 0.81 25.40 12.26
N GLU A 146 0.39 25.28 11.00
CA GLU A 146 -0.34 26.33 10.29
C GLU A 146 -1.73 26.57 10.92
N GLN A 147 -2.48 25.50 11.19
CA GLN A 147 -3.76 25.56 11.92
C GLN A 147 -3.63 26.13 13.33
N ALA A 148 -2.51 25.87 14.01
CA ALA A 148 -2.20 26.46 15.30
C ALA A 148 -1.92 27.97 15.23
N ARG A 149 -1.32 28.44 14.13
CA ARG A 149 -1.04 29.86 13.88
C ARG A 149 -2.30 30.64 13.47
N GLU A 150 -3.21 30.00 12.75
CA GLU A 150 -4.50 30.58 12.34
C GLU A 150 -5.50 30.70 13.49
N GLY A 151 -5.19 30.17 14.68
CA GLY A 151 -5.99 30.33 15.89
C GLY A 151 -7.19 29.38 16.00
N ASP A 152 -7.34 28.43 15.08
CA ASP A 152 -8.47 27.49 15.02
C ASP A 152 -8.30 26.29 15.98
N LEU A 153 -7.08 26.08 16.49
CA LEU A 153 -6.79 25.05 17.49
C LEU A 153 -6.78 25.62 18.91
N HIS A 154 -7.79 25.25 19.71
CA HIS A 154 -7.76 25.44 21.17
C HIS A 154 -6.46 24.84 21.72
N PHE A 155 -5.66 25.66 22.42
CA PHE A 155 -4.37 25.34 23.05
C PHE A 155 -4.34 23.98 23.79
N LEU A 156 -5.48 23.55 24.35
CA LEU A 156 -5.68 22.26 25.00
C LEU A 156 -5.49 21.03 24.09
N LEU A 157 -5.88 21.11 22.82
CA LEU A 157 -5.80 19.98 21.87
C LEU A 157 -4.37 19.77 21.37
N LEU A 158 -3.61 20.86 21.24
CA LEU A 158 -2.19 20.86 20.90
C LEU A 158 -1.34 20.16 21.98
N LEU A 159 -1.66 20.44 23.25
CA LEU A 159 -1.00 19.82 24.40
C LEU A 159 -1.33 18.32 24.51
N LEU A 160 -2.56 17.94 24.16
CA LEU A 160 -3.01 16.55 24.18
C LEU A 160 -2.34 15.72 23.07
N VAL A 161 -2.17 16.27 21.86
CA VAL A 161 -1.43 15.63 20.77
C VAL A 161 0.06 15.48 21.09
N ALA A 162 0.67 16.47 21.74
CA ALA A 162 2.09 16.40 22.14
C ALA A 162 2.37 15.41 23.28
N VAL A 163 1.37 15.05 24.07
CA VAL A 163 1.48 14.09 25.19
C VAL A 163 1.11 12.66 24.77
N LEU A 164 0.28 12.49 23.74
CA LEU A 164 -0.19 11.18 23.26
C LEU A 164 0.51 10.67 21.99
N GLY A 165 1.21 11.53 21.24
CA GLY A 165 2.07 11.16 20.11
C GLY A 165 3.50 10.85 20.55
#